data_AF-A0A7X7SSU4-F1
#
_entry.id   AF-A0A7X7SSU4-F1
#
_cell.length_a   1.000
_cell.length_b   1.000
_cell.length_c   1.000
_cell.angle_alpha   90.00
_cell.angle_beta   90.00
_cell.angle_gamma   90.00
#
_symmetry.space_group_name_H-M   'P 1'
#
loop_
_entity.id
_entity.type
_entity.pdbx_description
1 polymer ?
#
loop_
_entity_poly.entity_id
_entity_poly.type
_entity_poly.pdbx_seq_one_letter_code
_entity_poly.pdbx_strand_id
1 'polypeptide(L)'
;MIEYFGGVGQYARKNRIDMNLINTMLNEVRRQDFDNVLEINVKNNEVESTVKAFYEDVVKDALFHQKGKFFLGGGLRLDKYNEKKLKQACDFCEINEETQFKVKEVVESYINTYNNKAFLLLKINDKTPRELFEDKFLKKMFETGYKLLDGEHICHLCGKKGEVFEKFGYSFYTNDKLIYSCINDKDKWGIVVCLDCLTNILFARKYIEKFLLTYWLDCNVMFIPHYFDETVASIYESSKIENDGSVTSFLKRLRTHENDVISDIGKTKSLTDMVFYSEIPKNKSWKIYHTITSVLPSRFSKIAKLLTDHELTFWQIFNIITNVKVIGKNAETTLKEKLRFLDAIFHGKKIDRNLFFKRVMAYYKVKYLADEHRKYLVMRSINKVYNFLVDCGCLNKGVKQMDYKDYHELFLANPQYFDSDEKKAWFILGRVFDYINYNMKGYSKSEGSDKTSLEKKFFFARKFDYQDFIYFCNLLEDKAIKYNITTNYFKNMITEAKLYMANSKNQLSFDEAKYLFFWGIDSYFKKSEEDKEMEE
;
A
#
# COMPACT_ATOMS: atom_id res chain seq x y z
N MET A 1 11.46 -6.96 -13.85
CA MET A 1 10.90 -5.62 -13.53
C MET A 1 11.26 -4.58 -14.59
N ILE A 2 12.55 -4.23 -14.79
CA ILE A 2 12.91 -3.22 -15.80
C ILE A 2 12.56 -3.65 -17.24
N GLU A 3 12.57 -4.95 -17.50
CA GLU A 3 12.11 -5.54 -18.77
C GLU A 3 10.64 -5.19 -19.06
N TYR A 4 9.78 -5.20 -18.03
CA TYR A 4 8.37 -4.85 -18.15
C TYR A 4 8.16 -3.36 -18.43
N PHE A 5 9.08 -2.49 -17.96
CA PHE A 5 9.07 -1.09 -18.36
C PHE A 5 9.31 -0.94 -19.86
N GLY A 6 10.10 -1.82 -20.47
CA GLY A 6 10.29 -1.86 -21.92
C GLY A 6 8.95 -1.94 -22.67
N GLY A 7 8.06 -2.86 -22.27
CA GLY A 7 6.74 -3.01 -22.88
C GLY A 7 5.82 -1.79 -22.69
N VAL A 8 5.74 -1.27 -21.47
CA VAL A 8 4.99 -0.02 -21.16
C VAL A 8 5.52 1.15 -22.00
N GLY A 9 6.84 1.26 -22.11
CA GLY A 9 7.53 2.28 -22.87
C GLY A 9 7.28 2.22 -24.36
N GLN A 10 7.29 1.02 -24.94
CA GLN A 10 6.96 0.78 -26.35
C GLN A 10 5.52 1.22 -26.66
N TYR A 11 4.56 0.85 -25.81
CA TYR A 11 3.18 1.30 -25.93
C TYR A 11 3.08 2.83 -25.87
N ALA A 12 3.67 3.44 -24.83
CA ALA A 12 3.63 4.88 -24.64
C ALA A 12 4.24 5.63 -25.82
N ARG A 13 5.42 5.20 -26.30
CA ARG A 13 6.10 5.78 -27.47
C ARG A 13 5.23 5.73 -28.74
N LYS A 14 4.46 4.66 -28.94
CA LYS A 14 3.66 4.46 -30.15
C LYS A 14 2.32 5.21 -30.12
N ASN A 15 1.68 5.28 -28.94
CA ASN A 15 0.28 5.68 -28.83
C ASN A 15 0.07 7.02 -28.09
N ARG A 16 1.11 7.62 -27.49
CA ARG A 16 1.02 8.89 -26.75
C ARG A 16 1.73 10.02 -27.49
N ILE A 17 0.99 10.69 -28.37
CA ILE A 17 1.48 11.85 -29.16
C ILE A 17 1.95 12.99 -28.24
N ASP A 18 1.40 13.09 -27.01
CA ASP A 18 1.81 14.07 -25.99
C ASP A 18 3.20 13.80 -25.39
N MET A 19 3.73 12.60 -25.55
CA MET A 19 5.05 12.22 -25.07
C MET A 19 6.09 12.36 -26.21
N ASN A 20 6.90 13.42 -26.14
CA ASN A 20 8.15 13.53 -26.89
C ASN A 20 9.31 13.03 -26.00
N LEU A 21 10.27 12.32 -26.59
CA LEU A 21 11.49 11.85 -25.93
C LEU A 21 12.18 12.94 -25.10
N ILE A 22 12.30 14.15 -25.61
CA ILE A 22 12.91 15.27 -24.87
C ILE A 22 12.10 15.61 -23.63
N ASN A 23 10.77 15.69 -23.75
CA ASN A 23 9.89 15.97 -22.62
C ASN A 23 10.04 14.91 -21.51
N THR A 24 10.43 13.66 -21.84
CA THR A 24 10.71 12.63 -20.83
C THR A 24 11.99 12.88 -20.03
N MET A 25 12.94 13.63 -20.61
CA MET A 25 14.26 13.95 -20.05
C MET A 25 14.25 15.22 -19.19
N LEU A 26 13.36 16.17 -19.50
CA LEU A 26 13.29 17.45 -18.79
C LEU A 26 12.85 17.29 -17.33
N ASN A 27 13.30 18.22 -16.49
CA ASN A 27 12.83 18.30 -15.11
C ASN A 27 11.36 18.76 -15.06
N GLU A 28 10.66 18.44 -13.98
CA GLU A 28 9.36 19.04 -13.67
C GLU A 28 9.53 20.13 -12.61
N VAL A 29 8.76 21.20 -12.76
CA VAL A 29 8.62 22.31 -11.83
C VAL A 29 7.14 22.52 -11.55
N ARG A 30 6.79 22.94 -10.34
CA ARG A 30 5.38 23.16 -9.98
C ARG A 30 5.09 24.65 -10.05
N ARG A 31 3.88 25.01 -10.48
CA ARG A 31 3.39 26.40 -10.43
C ARG A 31 3.48 27.03 -9.03
N GLN A 32 3.45 26.22 -7.98
CA GLN A 32 3.58 26.66 -6.59
C GLN A 32 5.01 27.11 -6.23
N ASP A 33 6.01 26.73 -7.03
CA ASP A 33 7.42 26.98 -6.76
C ASP A 33 7.86 28.39 -7.24
N PHE A 34 7.10 29.00 -8.16
CA PHE A 34 7.50 30.24 -8.85
C PHE A 34 6.31 31.17 -9.10
N ASP A 35 6.55 32.47 -8.90
CA ASP A 35 5.57 33.51 -9.21
C ASP A 35 5.72 33.95 -10.68
N ASN A 36 6.96 34.08 -11.16
CA ASN A 36 7.28 34.68 -12.45
C ASN A 36 8.26 33.86 -13.31
N VAL A 37 8.29 34.18 -14.60
CA VAL A 37 9.38 33.88 -15.53
C VAL A 37 10.12 35.18 -15.85
N LEU A 38 11.42 35.22 -15.60
CA LEU A 38 12.32 36.24 -16.11
C LEU A 38 12.81 35.77 -17.48
N GLU A 39 12.34 36.41 -18.55
CA GLU A 39 12.83 36.15 -19.90
C GLU A 39 13.95 37.14 -20.22
N ILE A 40 15.12 36.64 -20.55
CA ILE A 40 16.25 37.44 -21.03
C ILE A 40 16.50 37.09 -22.48
N ASN A 41 16.43 38.07 -23.35
CA ASN A 41 16.58 37.91 -24.78
C ASN A 41 17.88 38.58 -25.23
N VAL A 42 18.73 37.80 -25.90
CA VAL A 42 20.00 38.29 -26.45
C VAL A 42 19.83 38.50 -27.95
N LYS A 43 19.91 39.76 -28.37
CA LYS A 43 19.86 40.18 -29.79
C LYS A 43 21.10 40.99 -30.10
N ASN A 44 21.88 40.59 -31.10
CA ASN A 44 23.05 41.35 -31.54
C ASN A 44 24.00 41.77 -30.37
N ASN A 45 24.20 40.93 -29.36
CA ASN A 45 24.97 41.20 -28.12
C ASN A 45 24.38 42.27 -27.17
N GLU A 46 23.14 42.69 -27.39
CA GLU A 46 22.31 43.45 -26.46
C GLU A 46 21.40 42.51 -25.67
N VAL A 47 21.08 42.92 -24.43
CA VAL A 47 20.31 42.11 -23.48
C VAL A 47 19.03 42.85 -23.13
N GLU A 48 17.90 42.30 -23.55
CA GLU A 48 16.56 42.78 -23.19
C GLU A 48 15.97 41.83 -22.14
N SER A 49 15.30 42.36 -21.12
CA SER A 49 14.63 41.53 -20.11
C SER A 49 13.15 41.87 -20.00
N THR A 50 12.34 40.83 -19.82
CA THR A 50 10.90 40.95 -19.57
C THR A 50 10.48 39.98 -18.48
N VAL A 51 9.50 40.38 -17.68
CA VAL A 51 8.96 39.56 -16.60
C VAL A 51 7.54 39.15 -16.97
N LYS A 52 7.26 37.85 -16.93
CA LYS A 52 5.94 37.29 -17.20
C LYS A 52 5.46 36.47 -16.01
N ALA A 53 4.15 36.27 -15.92
CA ALA A 53 3.57 35.31 -14.99
C ALA A 53 4.07 33.89 -15.31
N PHE A 54 4.29 33.08 -14.28
CA PHE A 54 4.81 31.73 -14.47
C PHE A 54 3.86 30.82 -15.28
N TYR A 55 4.43 30.11 -16.27
CA TYR A 55 3.76 29.08 -17.08
C TYR A 55 4.62 27.82 -17.10
N GLU A 56 4.00 26.63 -16.95
CA GLU A 56 4.74 25.37 -16.76
C GLU A 56 5.57 24.95 -18.00
N ASP A 57 5.10 25.32 -19.19
CA ASP A 57 5.79 24.99 -20.45
C ASP A 57 7.12 25.72 -20.64
N VAL A 58 7.44 26.73 -19.81
CA VAL A 58 8.73 27.43 -19.83
C VAL A 58 9.93 26.47 -19.68
N VAL A 59 9.75 25.36 -18.96
CA VAL A 59 10.80 24.35 -18.80
C VAL A 59 11.07 23.59 -20.09
N LYS A 60 10.02 23.38 -20.90
CA LYS A 60 10.15 22.79 -22.23
C LYS A 60 10.84 23.76 -23.17
N ASP A 61 10.43 25.02 -23.17
CA ASP A 61 11.02 26.07 -23.99
C ASP A 61 12.51 26.26 -23.68
N ALA A 62 12.86 26.18 -22.40
CA ALA A 62 14.24 26.31 -21.92
C ALA A 62 15.10 25.06 -22.10
N LEU A 63 14.52 23.90 -22.47
CA LEU A 63 15.19 22.59 -22.42
C LEU A 63 15.85 22.32 -21.05
N PHE A 64 15.19 22.68 -19.95
CA PHE A 64 15.82 22.66 -18.63
C PHE A 64 15.94 21.25 -18.02
N HIS A 65 17.18 20.83 -17.78
CA HIS A 65 17.53 19.62 -17.05
C HIS A 65 18.58 19.87 -15.95
N GLN A 66 18.32 19.38 -14.74
CA GLN A 66 19.27 19.43 -13.63
C GLN A 66 19.14 18.18 -12.73
N LYS A 67 20.23 17.39 -12.63
CA LYS A 67 20.35 16.24 -11.72
C LYS A 67 21.75 16.16 -11.10
N GLY A 68 21.83 16.36 -9.78
CA GLY A 68 23.11 16.39 -9.07
C GLY A 68 23.99 17.55 -9.57
N LYS A 69 25.21 17.24 -10.00
CA LYS A 69 26.15 18.21 -10.61
C LYS A 69 25.92 18.42 -12.12
N PHE A 70 25.10 17.58 -12.76
CA PHE A 70 24.81 17.70 -14.19
C PHE A 70 23.67 18.70 -14.41
N PHE A 71 23.91 19.66 -15.31
CA PHE A 71 23.01 20.74 -15.69
C PHE A 71 23.09 20.92 -17.20
N LEU A 72 21.94 21.11 -17.85
CA LEU A 72 21.82 21.32 -19.29
C LEU A 72 20.55 22.13 -19.61
N GLY A 73 20.62 23.00 -20.62
CA GLY A 73 19.51 23.84 -21.06
C GLY A 73 19.77 25.33 -20.88
N GLY A 74 18.91 26.15 -21.49
CA GLY A 74 18.95 27.62 -21.44
C GLY A 74 18.06 28.23 -20.35
N GLY A 75 17.69 27.46 -19.33
CA GLY A 75 16.86 27.92 -18.22
C GLY A 75 17.47 27.66 -16.86
N LEU A 76 17.07 28.44 -15.87
CA LEU A 76 17.61 28.34 -14.51
C LEU A 76 16.54 28.64 -13.48
N ARG A 77 16.48 27.85 -12.41
CA ARG A 77 15.65 28.22 -11.26
C ARG A 77 16.38 29.25 -10.40
N LEU A 78 15.82 30.44 -10.24
CA LEU A 78 16.47 31.52 -9.48
C LEU A 78 16.42 31.28 -7.96
N ASP A 79 15.46 30.48 -7.47
CA ASP A 79 15.39 30.05 -6.07
C ASP A 79 16.61 29.22 -5.64
N LYS A 80 17.35 28.70 -6.62
CA LYS A 80 18.61 27.94 -6.47
C LYS A 80 19.72 28.54 -7.33
N TYR A 81 19.68 29.86 -7.51
CA TYR A 81 20.65 30.62 -8.29
C TYR A 81 22.07 30.28 -7.88
N ASN A 82 22.92 30.14 -8.89
CA ASN A 82 24.35 29.88 -8.76
C ASN A 82 25.01 30.38 -10.04
N GLU A 83 25.99 31.28 -9.91
CA GLU A 83 26.70 31.87 -11.05
C GLU A 83 27.26 30.83 -12.02
N LYS A 84 27.78 29.71 -11.50
CA LYS A 84 28.29 28.62 -12.32
C LYS A 84 27.21 28.02 -13.22
N LYS A 85 25.98 27.89 -12.72
CA LYS A 85 24.86 27.36 -13.51
C LYS A 85 24.34 28.38 -14.52
N LEU A 86 24.36 29.67 -14.17
CA LEU A 86 24.05 30.73 -15.13
C LEU A 86 25.03 30.70 -16.29
N LYS A 87 26.34 30.62 -16.01
CA LYS A 87 27.38 30.43 -17.03
C LYS A 87 27.10 29.19 -17.89
N GLN A 88 26.81 28.05 -17.28
CA GLN A 88 26.46 26.83 -18.04
C GLN A 88 25.22 26.98 -18.93
N ALA A 89 24.22 27.76 -18.49
CA ALA A 89 23.03 28.05 -19.30
C ALA A 89 23.37 28.95 -20.50
N CYS A 90 24.19 29.98 -20.27
CA CYS A 90 24.67 30.85 -21.32
C CYS A 90 25.57 30.10 -22.34
N ASP A 91 26.49 29.25 -21.87
CA ASP A 91 27.33 28.41 -22.71
C ASP A 91 26.49 27.43 -23.55
N PHE A 92 25.39 26.91 -22.97
CA PHE A 92 24.44 26.08 -23.72
C PHE A 92 23.79 26.87 -24.86
N CYS A 93 23.39 28.12 -24.60
CA CYS A 93 22.80 29.03 -25.58
C CYS A 93 23.83 29.74 -26.49
N GLU A 94 25.12 29.39 -26.41
CA GLU A 94 26.20 29.95 -27.24
C GLU A 94 26.39 31.47 -27.08
N ILE A 95 26.07 32.00 -25.90
CA ILE A 95 26.25 33.42 -25.56
C ILE A 95 27.73 33.67 -25.25
N ASN A 96 28.34 34.67 -25.89
CA ASN A 96 29.74 35.05 -25.66
C ASN A 96 29.99 35.65 -24.26
N GLU A 97 31.23 35.56 -23.77
CA GLU A 97 31.59 35.93 -22.39
C GLU A 97 31.25 37.38 -22.02
N GLU A 98 31.39 38.32 -22.95
CA GLU A 98 31.03 39.73 -22.72
C GLU A 98 29.53 39.88 -22.42
N THR A 99 28.68 39.23 -23.22
CA THR A 99 27.23 39.27 -23.04
C THR A 99 26.79 38.47 -21.82
N GLN A 100 27.53 37.41 -21.44
CA GLN A 100 27.26 36.67 -20.19
C GLN A 100 27.33 37.58 -18.96
N PHE A 101 28.24 38.54 -18.93
CA PHE A 101 28.35 39.51 -17.83
C PHE A 101 27.10 40.38 -17.73
N LYS A 102 26.60 40.91 -18.85
CA LYS A 102 25.36 41.69 -18.92
C LYS A 102 24.14 40.88 -18.45
N VAL A 103 24.05 39.61 -18.88
CA VAL A 103 22.99 38.69 -18.42
C VAL A 103 23.05 38.48 -16.91
N LYS A 104 24.26 38.32 -16.34
CA LYS A 104 24.47 38.20 -14.90
C LYS A 104 23.95 39.43 -14.14
N GLU A 105 24.33 40.63 -14.59
CA GLU A 105 23.87 41.89 -13.97
C GLU A 105 22.34 42.01 -13.96
N VAL A 106 21.68 41.65 -15.06
CA VAL A 106 20.21 41.66 -15.15
C VAL A 106 19.58 40.66 -14.17
N VAL A 107 20.11 39.43 -14.07
CA VAL A 107 19.60 38.42 -13.14
C VAL A 107 19.77 38.86 -11.69
N GLU A 108 20.94 39.39 -11.33
CA GLU A 108 21.25 39.83 -9.97
C GLU A 108 20.44 41.07 -9.58
N SER A 109 20.27 42.01 -10.50
CA SER A 109 19.37 43.15 -10.32
C SER A 109 17.94 42.68 -10.08
N TYR A 110 17.41 41.75 -10.88
CA TYR A 110 16.07 41.21 -10.69
C TYR A 110 15.89 40.55 -9.30
N ILE A 111 16.84 39.71 -8.88
CA ILE A 111 16.77 39.03 -7.57
C ILE A 111 16.78 40.05 -6.42
N ASN A 112 17.59 41.10 -6.52
CA ASN A 112 17.72 42.14 -5.50
C ASN A 112 16.49 43.06 -5.43
N THR A 113 15.85 43.36 -6.56
CA THR A 113 14.68 44.25 -6.62
C THR A 113 13.37 43.54 -6.28
N TYR A 114 13.22 42.29 -6.69
CA TYR A 114 12.00 41.51 -6.51
C TYR A 114 12.22 40.41 -5.47
N ASN A 115 12.34 39.18 -5.92
CA ASN A 115 12.70 38.03 -5.10
C ASN A 115 13.30 36.96 -6.03
N ASN A 116 13.73 35.85 -5.45
CA ASN A 116 14.27 34.71 -6.20
C ASN A 116 13.22 33.66 -6.60
N LYS A 117 11.93 33.89 -6.38
CA LYS A 117 10.84 32.97 -6.76
C LYS A 117 10.47 33.11 -8.25
N ALA A 118 11.47 32.98 -9.12
CA ALA A 118 11.27 33.03 -10.56
C ALA A 118 12.07 31.96 -11.29
N PHE A 119 11.62 31.66 -12.50
CA PHE A 119 12.33 30.82 -13.46
C PHE A 119 12.94 31.71 -14.56
N LEU A 120 14.23 31.54 -14.85
CA LEU A 120 14.92 32.22 -15.93
C LEU A 120 14.76 31.45 -17.24
N LEU A 121 14.43 32.15 -18.32
CA LEU A 121 14.46 31.67 -19.70
C LEU A 121 15.41 32.56 -20.52
N LEU A 122 16.48 31.98 -21.08
CA LEU A 122 17.36 32.67 -22.04
C LEU A 122 16.84 32.45 -23.46
N LYS A 123 16.60 33.53 -24.20
CA LYS A 123 16.23 33.53 -25.62
C LYS A 123 17.34 34.13 -26.47
N ILE A 124 17.50 33.64 -27.69
CA ILE A 124 18.45 34.17 -28.68
C ILE A 124 17.66 34.61 -29.90
N ASN A 125 17.75 35.89 -30.26
CA ASN A 125 17.03 36.46 -31.40
C ASN A 125 15.52 36.10 -31.38
N ASP A 126 14.87 36.32 -30.24
CA ASP A 126 13.45 36.00 -29.99
C ASP A 126 13.07 34.51 -30.04
N LYS A 127 14.02 33.60 -30.26
CA LYS A 127 13.81 32.15 -30.27
C LYS A 127 14.22 31.52 -28.95
N THR A 128 13.46 30.51 -28.56
CA THR A 128 13.69 29.71 -27.34
C THR A 128 14.81 28.70 -27.55
N PRO A 129 15.43 28.21 -26.45
CA PRO A 129 16.42 27.15 -26.53
C PRO A 129 15.90 25.88 -27.22
N ARG A 130 14.62 25.56 -27.05
CA ARG A 130 13.96 24.45 -27.74
C ARG A 130 14.00 24.60 -29.26
N GLU A 131 13.73 25.79 -29.78
CA GLU A 131 13.72 26.04 -31.23
C GLU A 131 15.12 26.01 -31.86
N LEU A 132 16.17 26.22 -31.06
CA LEU A 132 17.54 26.39 -31.57
C LEU A 132 18.47 25.21 -31.26
N PHE A 133 18.31 24.55 -30.12
CA PHE A 133 19.33 23.68 -29.55
C PHE A 133 18.82 22.28 -29.20
N GLU A 134 17.75 21.82 -29.86
CA GLU A 134 17.13 20.52 -29.61
C GLU A 134 18.12 19.35 -29.81
N ASP A 135 18.80 19.31 -30.96
CA ASP A 135 19.79 18.26 -31.28
C ASP A 135 21.01 18.31 -30.35
N LYS A 136 21.48 19.52 -30.04
CA LYS A 136 22.58 19.75 -29.09
C LYS A 136 22.24 19.24 -27.70
N PHE A 137 20.99 19.43 -27.27
CA PHE A 137 20.49 18.91 -26.00
C PHE A 137 20.47 17.38 -26.01
N LEU A 138 19.86 16.76 -27.03
CA LEU A 138 19.76 15.30 -27.15
C LEU A 138 21.14 14.64 -27.13
N LYS A 139 22.06 15.15 -27.95
CA LYS A 139 23.44 14.64 -28.02
C LYS A 139 24.11 14.65 -26.65
N LYS A 140 24.11 15.80 -25.96
CA LYS A 140 24.72 15.92 -24.61
C LYS A 140 24.01 15.08 -23.56
N MET A 141 22.69 14.92 -23.64
CA MET A 141 21.94 14.05 -22.74
C MET A 141 22.38 12.60 -22.88
N PHE A 142 22.52 12.08 -24.09
CA PHE A 142 22.96 10.71 -24.34
C PHE A 142 24.42 10.50 -23.95
N GLU A 143 25.32 11.37 -24.41
CA GLU A 143 26.76 11.27 -24.15
C GLU A 143 27.08 11.38 -22.66
N THR A 144 26.59 12.44 -22.00
CA THR A 144 27.01 12.78 -20.63
C THR A 144 25.97 12.41 -19.57
N GLY A 145 24.68 12.69 -19.86
CA GLY A 145 23.58 12.46 -18.91
C GLY A 145 23.34 10.97 -18.66
N TYR A 146 23.21 10.21 -19.76
CA TYR A 146 23.00 8.76 -19.75
C TYR A 146 24.30 7.95 -19.83
N LYS A 147 25.43 8.61 -20.10
CA LYS A 147 26.78 8.03 -20.16
C LYS A 147 26.87 6.93 -21.22
N LEU A 148 27.04 7.38 -22.47
CA LEU A 148 27.40 6.52 -23.60
C LEU A 148 28.76 5.85 -23.34
N LEU A 149 28.87 4.56 -23.63
CA LEU A 149 30.13 3.82 -23.55
C LEU A 149 30.84 3.76 -24.89
N ASP A 150 32.17 3.82 -24.83
CA ASP A 150 33.03 3.65 -26.01
C ASP A 150 32.98 2.20 -26.50
N GLY A 151 32.90 2.03 -27.81
CA GLY A 151 32.88 0.72 -28.48
C GLY A 151 31.51 0.04 -28.49
N GLU A 152 31.49 -1.19 -29.03
CA GLU A 152 30.27 -1.99 -29.11
C GLU A 152 30.13 -2.96 -27.94
N HIS A 153 28.95 -2.95 -27.33
CA HIS A 153 28.62 -3.81 -26.20
C HIS A 153 27.29 -4.53 -26.44
N ILE A 154 26.99 -5.53 -25.63
CA ILE A 154 25.71 -6.25 -25.69
C ILE A 154 24.72 -5.56 -24.73
N CYS A 155 23.57 -5.16 -25.26
CA CYS A 155 22.47 -4.67 -24.44
C CYS A 155 21.95 -5.78 -23.52
N HIS A 156 21.93 -5.54 -22.22
CA HIS A 156 21.49 -6.52 -21.23
C HIS A 156 19.98 -6.80 -21.26
N LEU A 157 19.18 -5.95 -21.92
CA LEU A 157 17.72 -6.12 -22.00
C LEU A 157 17.25 -6.79 -23.30
N CYS A 158 17.88 -6.50 -24.43
CA CYS A 158 17.44 -7.02 -25.73
C CYS A 158 18.49 -7.88 -26.45
N GLY A 159 19.70 -8.01 -25.90
CA GLY A 159 20.79 -8.82 -26.48
C GLY A 159 21.44 -8.24 -27.74
N LYS A 160 20.95 -7.09 -28.25
CA LYS A 160 21.54 -6.45 -29.44
C LYS A 160 22.94 -5.90 -29.15
N LYS A 161 23.86 -6.09 -30.08
CA LYS A 161 25.21 -5.51 -30.05
C LYS A 161 25.19 -4.10 -30.65
N GLY A 162 25.87 -3.15 -30.00
CA GLY A 162 26.01 -1.78 -30.50
C GLY A 162 26.38 -0.80 -29.38
N GLU A 163 26.10 0.48 -29.61
CA GLU A 163 26.26 1.53 -28.60
C GLU A 163 25.31 1.31 -27.41
N VAL A 164 25.84 1.47 -26.19
CA VAL A 164 25.09 1.27 -24.95
C VAL A 164 25.34 2.37 -23.93
N PHE A 165 24.39 2.50 -23.01
CA PHE A 165 24.35 3.50 -21.96
C PHE A 165 24.39 2.83 -20.57
N GLU A 166 25.15 3.40 -19.64
CA GLU A 166 25.24 2.89 -18.26
C GLU A 166 24.15 3.44 -17.32
N LYS A 167 23.51 4.55 -17.69
CA LYS A 167 22.46 5.19 -16.89
C LYS A 167 21.16 5.22 -17.67
N PHE A 168 20.06 4.93 -16.99
CA PHE A 168 18.72 4.88 -17.59
C PHE A 168 17.63 5.42 -16.64
N GLY A 169 18.01 6.37 -15.78
CA GLY A 169 17.06 7.15 -14.98
C GLY A 169 16.63 6.54 -13.64
N TYR A 170 16.51 5.22 -13.54
CA TYR A 170 16.15 4.53 -12.31
C TYR A 170 17.35 4.08 -11.49
N SER A 171 17.52 4.63 -10.29
CA SER A 171 18.46 4.12 -9.30
C SER A 171 17.65 3.39 -8.22
N PHE A 172 17.62 2.06 -8.30
CA PHE A 172 17.00 1.22 -7.28
C PHE A 172 18.04 0.88 -6.22
N TYR A 173 17.72 1.15 -4.95
CA TYR A 173 18.53 0.69 -3.83
C TYR A 173 17.79 -0.44 -3.12
N THR A 174 18.20 -1.67 -3.37
CA THR A 174 17.89 -2.79 -2.46
C THR A 174 19.14 -3.63 -2.25
N ASN A 175 19.36 -4.10 -1.01
CA ASN A 175 20.49 -4.97 -0.68
C ASN A 175 20.38 -6.36 -1.32
N ASP A 176 19.17 -6.79 -1.71
CA ASP A 176 18.90 -8.21 -1.96
C ASP A 176 18.22 -8.53 -3.32
N LYS A 177 17.89 -7.52 -4.17
CA LYS A 177 17.11 -7.74 -5.42
C LYS A 177 17.60 -6.90 -6.61
N LEU A 178 18.69 -7.36 -7.23
CA LEU A 178 19.06 -7.29 -8.66
C LEU A 178 18.41 -6.22 -9.56
N ILE A 179 18.61 -4.92 -9.34
CA ILE A 179 18.54 -3.91 -10.42
C ILE A 179 19.52 -2.77 -10.13
N TYR A 180 20.52 -2.60 -10.99
CA TYR A 180 21.53 -1.54 -10.85
C TYR A 180 21.64 -0.71 -12.14
N SER A 181 21.30 0.59 -12.07
CA SER A 181 21.94 1.60 -12.91
C SER A 181 23.21 2.03 -12.20
N CYS A 182 24.39 1.84 -12.80
CA CYS A 182 25.68 2.37 -12.34
C CYS A 182 25.93 2.28 -10.81
N ILE A 183 26.48 1.17 -10.31
CA ILE A 183 27.09 1.21 -8.97
C ILE A 183 28.50 1.76 -9.13
N ASN A 184 28.82 2.87 -8.44
CA ASN A 184 30.19 3.36 -8.31
C ASN A 184 30.97 2.47 -7.32
N ASP A 185 30.99 1.17 -7.56
CA ASP A 185 31.63 0.15 -6.73
C ASP A 185 32.46 -0.72 -7.69
N LYS A 186 33.77 -0.78 -7.46
CA LYS A 186 34.72 -1.44 -8.38
C LYS A 186 34.45 -2.94 -8.51
N ASP A 187 33.75 -3.53 -7.54
CA ASP A 187 33.52 -4.97 -7.44
C ASP A 187 32.11 -5.39 -7.87
N LYS A 188 31.29 -4.48 -8.42
CA LYS A 188 29.92 -4.78 -8.85
C LYS A 188 29.64 -4.42 -10.30
N TRP A 189 29.02 -5.35 -11.02
CA TRP A 189 28.65 -5.22 -12.42
C TRP A 189 27.34 -4.43 -12.57
N GLY A 190 27.38 -3.35 -13.37
CA GLY A 190 26.19 -2.56 -13.75
C GLY A 190 25.49 -3.12 -14.99
N ILE A 191 24.24 -2.71 -15.22
CA ILE A 191 23.48 -3.05 -16.42
C ILE A 191 23.72 -1.96 -17.48
N VAL A 192 24.00 -2.37 -18.72
CA VAL A 192 24.07 -1.46 -19.88
C VAL A 192 22.97 -1.75 -20.89
N VAL A 193 22.41 -0.70 -21.50
CA VAL A 193 21.25 -0.79 -22.39
C VAL A 193 21.49 -0.04 -23.70
N CYS A 194 21.00 -0.56 -24.82
CA CYS A 194 21.05 0.15 -26.11
C CYS A 194 20.09 1.36 -26.14
N LEU A 195 20.25 2.22 -27.16
CA LEU A 195 19.43 3.41 -27.36
C LEU A 195 17.93 3.12 -27.34
N ASP A 196 17.48 2.10 -28.08
CA ASP A 196 16.04 1.79 -28.17
C ASP A 196 15.45 1.36 -26.81
N CYS A 197 16.18 0.52 -26.05
CA CYS A 197 15.78 0.13 -24.71
C CYS A 197 15.77 1.33 -23.74
N LEU A 198 16.79 2.19 -23.80
CA LEU A 198 16.84 3.42 -23.00
C LEU A 198 15.63 4.31 -23.30
N THR A 199 15.36 4.58 -24.58
CA THR A 199 14.21 5.37 -25.03
C THR A 199 12.91 4.80 -24.47
N ASN A 200 12.68 3.49 -24.60
CA ASN A 200 11.49 2.84 -24.06
C ASN A 200 11.40 3.02 -22.53
N ILE A 201 12.50 2.85 -21.78
CA ILE A 201 12.51 3.07 -20.32
C ILE A 201 12.13 4.52 -19.96
N LEU A 202 12.60 5.51 -20.73
CA LEU A 202 12.30 6.92 -20.48
C LEU A 202 10.81 7.25 -20.70
N PHE A 203 10.22 6.71 -21.77
CA PHE A 203 8.77 6.80 -22.01
C PHE A 203 7.97 6.09 -20.91
N ALA A 204 8.40 4.87 -20.54
CA ALA A 204 7.77 4.09 -19.50
C ALA A 204 7.74 4.86 -18.18
N ARG A 205 8.81 5.58 -17.83
CA ARG A 205 8.86 6.37 -16.61
C ARG A 205 7.74 7.39 -16.52
N LYS A 206 7.58 8.22 -17.54
CA LYS A 206 6.51 9.22 -17.58
C LYS A 206 5.13 8.59 -17.56
N TYR A 207 4.95 7.49 -18.27
CA TYR A 207 3.69 6.76 -18.29
C TYR A 207 3.34 6.18 -16.92
N ILE A 208 4.30 5.49 -16.29
CA ILE A 208 4.16 4.90 -14.96
C ILE A 208 3.80 5.97 -13.94
N GLU A 209 4.54 7.08 -13.92
CA GLU A 209 4.29 8.20 -13.01
C GLU A 209 2.86 8.74 -13.10
N LYS A 210 2.28 8.71 -14.31
CA LYS A 210 0.95 9.22 -14.59
C LYS A 210 -0.18 8.22 -14.30
N PHE A 211 -0.01 6.95 -14.68
CA PHE A 211 -1.11 5.98 -14.72
C PHE A 211 -0.92 4.75 -13.84
N LEU A 212 0.32 4.35 -13.55
CA LEU A 212 0.62 3.08 -12.88
C LEU A 212 1.07 3.25 -11.42
N LEU A 213 1.03 4.47 -10.89
CA LEU A 213 1.35 4.80 -9.50
C LEU A 213 0.11 5.21 -8.69
N THR A 214 0.11 4.81 -7.42
CA THR A 214 -0.86 5.28 -6.43
C THR A 214 -0.28 5.23 -5.01
N TYR A 215 -1.06 5.69 -4.04
CA TYR A 215 -0.76 5.60 -2.61
C TYR A 215 -1.73 4.63 -1.94
N TRP A 216 -1.22 3.56 -1.35
CA TRP A 216 -2.03 2.51 -0.73
C TRP A 216 -1.34 1.94 0.51
N LEU A 217 -2.12 1.60 1.53
CA LEU A 217 -1.62 1.12 2.84
C LEU A 217 -0.52 2.02 3.43
N ASP A 218 -0.67 3.34 3.30
CA ASP A 218 0.26 4.34 3.80
C ASP A 218 1.64 4.38 3.09
N CYS A 219 1.74 3.85 1.87
CA CYS A 219 2.96 3.88 1.06
C CYS A 219 2.70 4.03 -0.45
N ASN A 220 3.73 4.42 -1.20
CA ASN A 220 3.65 4.47 -2.67
C ASN A 220 3.70 3.04 -3.22
N VAL A 221 2.82 2.75 -4.18
CA VAL A 221 2.78 1.48 -4.87
C VAL A 221 2.70 1.69 -6.38
N MET A 222 3.41 0.84 -7.10
CA MET A 222 3.37 0.74 -8.55
C MET A 222 2.79 -0.59 -8.98
N PHE A 223 1.85 -0.56 -9.93
CA PHE A 223 1.31 -1.75 -10.57
C PHE A 223 1.96 -1.90 -11.94
N ILE A 224 2.77 -2.93 -12.13
CA ILE A 224 3.55 -3.15 -13.35
C ILE A 224 3.04 -4.42 -14.04
N PRO A 225 2.20 -4.31 -15.07
CA PRO A 225 1.84 -5.45 -15.90
C PRO A 225 3.07 -5.97 -16.65
N HIS A 226 3.22 -7.29 -16.73
CA HIS A 226 4.30 -7.94 -17.47
C HIS A 226 4.13 -7.80 -18.99
N TYR A 227 2.89 -7.73 -19.45
CA TYR A 227 2.49 -7.47 -20.82
C TYR A 227 1.63 -6.21 -20.87
N PHE A 228 1.87 -5.34 -21.86
CA PHE A 228 1.22 -4.04 -21.95
C PHE A 228 0.83 -3.70 -23.39
N ASP A 229 -0.46 -3.81 -23.69
CA ASP A 229 -1.09 -3.46 -24.97
C ASP A 229 -2.19 -2.41 -24.78
N GLU A 230 -2.90 -2.07 -25.86
CA GLU A 230 -4.06 -1.16 -25.81
C GLU A 230 -5.15 -1.64 -24.86
N THR A 231 -5.38 -2.96 -24.76
CA THR A 231 -6.36 -3.55 -23.85
C THR A 231 -6.00 -3.26 -22.40
N VAL A 232 -4.76 -3.54 -21.99
CA VAL A 232 -4.26 -3.30 -20.64
C VAL A 232 -4.23 -1.79 -20.36
N ALA A 233 -3.75 -0.99 -21.31
CA ALA A 233 -3.70 0.46 -21.17
C ALA A 233 -5.08 1.07 -20.95
N SER A 234 -6.11 0.62 -21.68
CA SER A 234 -7.47 1.13 -21.54
C SER A 234 -8.03 1.02 -20.13
N ILE A 235 -7.62 0.00 -19.36
CA ILE A 235 -8.01 -0.19 -17.96
C ILE A 235 -7.30 0.84 -17.08
N TYR A 236 -5.97 0.96 -17.18
CA TYR A 236 -5.19 1.87 -16.33
C TYR A 236 -5.37 3.36 -16.66
N GLU A 237 -5.70 3.68 -17.92
CA GLU A 237 -6.03 5.03 -18.36
C GLU A 237 -7.50 5.40 -18.11
N SER A 238 -8.34 4.42 -17.74
CA SER A 238 -9.76 4.66 -17.53
C SER A 238 -10.02 5.70 -16.42
N SER A 239 -11.05 6.51 -16.62
CA SER A 239 -11.66 7.34 -15.57
C SER A 239 -12.98 6.78 -15.07
N LYS A 240 -13.43 5.66 -15.66
CA LYS A 240 -14.76 5.09 -15.50
C LYS A 240 -14.83 4.14 -14.31
N ILE A 241 -14.89 4.71 -13.11
CA ILE A 241 -15.63 4.09 -12.00
C ILE A 241 -16.77 5.06 -11.71
N GLU A 242 -17.99 4.68 -12.07
CA GLU A 242 -19.19 5.48 -11.81
C GLU A 242 -19.33 5.66 -10.28
N ASN A 243 -19.13 6.89 -9.76
CA ASN A 243 -19.88 7.45 -8.60
C ASN A 243 -19.28 8.64 -7.84
N ASP A 244 -18.13 9.25 -8.18
CA ASP A 244 -17.56 10.28 -7.28
C ASP A 244 -17.41 11.70 -7.84
N GLY A 245 -17.74 11.94 -9.11
CA GLY A 245 -17.54 13.27 -9.74
C GLY A 245 -16.08 13.76 -9.73
N SER A 246 -15.11 12.92 -9.30
CA SER A 246 -13.71 13.30 -9.14
C SER A 246 -12.91 12.92 -10.39
N VAL A 247 -12.13 13.86 -10.93
CA VAL A 247 -11.24 13.60 -12.08
C VAL A 247 -9.91 13.03 -11.57
N THR A 248 -9.95 11.92 -10.82
CA THR A 248 -8.75 11.22 -10.33
C THR A 248 -8.47 9.98 -11.17
N SER A 249 -7.19 9.67 -11.39
CA SER A 249 -6.77 8.52 -12.22
C SER A 249 -7.21 7.18 -11.60
N PHE A 250 -7.45 6.16 -12.43
CA PHE A 250 -7.94 4.83 -12.04
C PHE A 250 -7.32 4.30 -10.74
N LEU A 251 -5.98 4.17 -10.68
CA LEU A 251 -5.32 3.63 -9.49
C LEU A 251 -5.40 4.53 -8.25
N LYS A 252 -5.58 5.85 -8.39
CA LYS A 252 -5.78 6.74 -7.24
C LYS A 252 -7.09 6.45 -6.50
N ARG A 253 -8.06 5.83 -7.19
CA ARG A 253 -9.32 5.37 -6.60
C ARG A 253 -9.17 4.11 -5.77
N LEU A 254 -8.02 3.44 -5.80
CA LEU A 254 -7.79 2.21 -5.02
C LEU A 254 -8.12 2.40 -3.55
N ARG A 255 -7.88 3.57 -2.95
CA ARG A 255 -8.20 3.81 -1.52
C ARG A 255 -9.69 3.88 -1.20
N THR A 256 -10.53 4.27 -2.16
CA THR A 256 -11.97 4.51 -1.96
C THR A 256 -12.83 3.44 -2.60
N HIS A 257 -12.36 2.81 -3.68
CA HIS A 257 -13.05 1.81 -4.47
C HIS A 257 -12.13 0.57 -4.66
N GLU A 258 -11.61 0.02 -3.56
CA GLU A 258 -10.62 -1.09 -3.59
C GLU A 258 -11.09 -2.24 -4.49
N ASN A 259 -12.35 -2.65 -4.30
CA ASN A 259 -12.93 -3.79 -4.99
C ASN A 259 -13.00 -3.60 -6.51
N ASP A 260 -13.53 -2.46 -6.96
CA ASP A 260 -13.70 -2.16 -8.38
C ASP A 260 -12.36 -2.09 -9.10
N VAL A 261 -11.39 -1.38 -8.49
CA VAL A 261 -10.04 -1.26 -9.04
C VAL A 261 -9.35 -2.63 -9.13
N ILE A 262 -9.45 -3.46 -8.09
CA ILE A 262 -8.89 -4.82 -8.11
C ILE A 262 -9.58 -5.69 -9.15
N SER A 263 -10.91 -5.61 -9.25
CA SER A 263 -11.70 -6.35 -10.23
C SER A 263 -11.28 -6.01 -11.65
N ASP A 264 -11.13 -4.72 -11.96
CA ASP A 264 -10.73 -4.22 -13.26
C ASP A 264 -9.28 -4.59 -13.62
N ILE A 265 -8.35 -4.55 -12.66
CA ILE A 265 -7.00 -5.11 -12.86
C ILE A 265 -7.09 -6.60 -13.21
N GLY A 266 -8.02 -7.34 -12.60
CA GLY A 266 -8.26 -8.75 -12.92
C GLY A 266 -8.82 -9.02 -14.32
N LYS A 267 -9.37 -8.00 -14.99
CA LYS A 267 -9.79 -8.08 -16.40
C LYS A 267 -8.60 -7.93 -17.36
N THR A 268 -7.45 -7.47 -16.89
CA THR A 268 -6.23 -7.49 -17.69
C THR A 268 -5.85 -8.94 -17.99
N LYS A 269 -5.28 -9.23 -19.16
CA LYS A 269 -4.74 -10.57 -19.46
C LYS A 269 -3.27 -10.69 -19.07
N SER A 270 -2.78 -9.81 -18.20
CA SER A 270 -1.37 -9.69 -17.84
C SER A 270 -1.13 -10.01 -16.37
N LEU A 271 -0.11 -10.82 -16.09
CA LEU A 271 0.51 -10.86 -14.77
C LEU A 271 0.89 -9.45 -14.34
N THR A 272 0.74 -9.13 -13.05
CA THR A 272 1.05 -7.80 -12.53
C THR A 272 1.93 -7.89 -11.29
N ASP A 273 3.03 -7.13 -11.28
CA ASP A 273 3.83 -6.89 -10.08
C ASP A 273 3.28 -5.69 -9.31
N MET A 274 3.21 -5.78 -7.98
CA MET A 274 2.99 -4.63 -7.09
C MET A 274 4.28 -4.29 -6.37
N VAL A 275 4.84 -3.10 -6.63
CA VAL A 275 6.12 -2.65 -6.07
C VAL A 275 5.85 -1.54 -5.04
N PHE A 276 6.13 -1.83 -3.77
CA PHE A 276 5.95 -0.88 -2.67
C PHE A 276 7.28 -0.19 -2.36
N TYR A 277 7.28 1.16 -2.41
CA TYR A 277 8.50 1.94 -2.29
C TYR A 277 8.28 3.26 -1.56
N SER A 278 9.38 3.93 -1.19
CA SER A 278 9.36 5.36 -0.91
C SER A 278 10.42 6.05 -1.75
N GLU A 279 10.20 7.33 -1.97
CA GLU A 279 11.21 8.21 -2.52
C GLU A 279 12.21 8.60 -1.44
N ILE A 280 13.49 8.55 -1.76
CA ILE A 280 14.55 9.13 -0.94
C ILE A 280 14.68 10.60 -1.37
N PRO A 281 14.33 11.59 -0.51
CA PRO A 281 14.26 12.99 -0.92
C PRO A 281 15.60 13.56 -1.43
N LYS A 282 16.73 13.07 -0.92
CA LYS A 282 18.06 13.62 -1.22
C LYS A 282 18.55 13.33 -2.64
N ASN A 283 18.20 12.19 -3.22
CA ASN A 283 18.72 11.74 -4.52
C ASN A 283 17.63 11.32 -5.52
N LYS A 284 16.34 11.47 -5.15
CA LYS A 284 15.19 11.02 -5.95
C LYS A 284 15.31 9.54 -6.37
N SER A 285 15.93 8.71 -5.54
CA SER A 285 15.98 7.26 -5.77
C SER A 285 14.80 6.57 -5.10
N TRP A 286 14.35 5.45 -5.65
CA TRP A 286 13.31 4.64 -5.04
C TRP A 286 13.92 3.58 -4.14
N LYS A 287 13.51 3.58 -2.87
CA LYS A 287 13.79 2.50 -1.93
C LYS A 287 12.61 1.54 -1.95
N ILE A 288 12.79 0.37 -2.56
CA ILE A 288 11.77 -0.68 -2.59
C ILE A 288 11.80 -1.42 -1.24
N TYR A 289 10.66 -1.50 -0.58
CA TYR A 289 10.50 -2.20 0.70
C TYR A 289 9.92 -3.60 0.54
N HIS A 290 9.06 -3.77 -0.46
CA HIS A 290 8.36 -5.02 -0.68
C HIS A 290 7.92 -5.12 -2.14
N THR A 291 7.80 -6.35 -2.63
CA THR A 291 7.28 -6.60 -3.97
C THR A 291 6.43 -7.86 -3.93
N ILE A 292 5.20 -7.74 -4.42
CA ILE A 292 4.32 -8.88 -4.68
C ILE A 292 4.40 -9.12 -6.18
N THR A 293 5.12 -10.17 -6.57
CA THR A 293 5.48 -10.42 -7.97
C THR A 293 4.48 -11.35 -8.65
N SER A 294 4.24 -11.14 -9.95
CA SER A 294 3.61 -12.11 -10.85
C SER A 294 2.20 -12.54 -10.40
N VAL A 295 1.40 -11.59 -9.92
CA VAL A 295 0.03 -11.87 -9.52
C VAL A 295 -0.83 -12.12 -10.75
N LEU A 296 -1.52 -13.26 -10.77
CA LEU A 296 -2.43 -13.67 -11.85
C LEU A 296 -3.67 -12.76 -11.92
N PRO A 297 -4.16 -12.40 -13.12
CA PRO A 297 -5.43 -11.68 -13.25
C PRO A 297 -6.61 -12.38 -12.58
N SER A 298 -6.71 -13.70 -12.75
CA SER A 298 -7.74 -14.51 -12.08
C SER A 298 -7.68 -14.42 -10.56
N ARG A 299 -6.50 -14.15 -9.99
CA ARG A 299 -6.33 -13.94 -8.56
C ARG A 299 -6.86 -12.58 -8.11
N PHE A 300 -6.63 -11.52 -8.88
CA PHE A 300 -7.28 -10.22 -8.66
C PHE A 300 -8.81 -10.36 -8.69
N SER A 301 -9.37 -10.96 -9.75
CA SER A 301 -10.83 -11.17 -9.87
C SER A 301 -11.39 -12.01 -8.72
N LYS A 302 -10.68 -13.06 -8.30
CA LYS A 302 -11.09 -13.88 -7.15
C LYS A 302 -11.12 -13.06 -5.86
N ILE A 303 -10.08 -12.27 -5.60
CA ILE A 303 -10.00 -11.43 -4.39
C ILE A 303 -11.10 -10.39 -4.39
N ALA A 304 -11.33 -9.70 -5.51
CA ALA A 304 -12.41 -8.73 -5.66
C ALA A 304 -13.78 -9.36 -5.32
N LYS A 305 -14.09 -10.51 -5.95
CA LYS A 305 -15.30 -11.26 -5.63
C LYS A 305 -15.40 -11.61 -4.15
N LEU A 306 -14.34 -12.11 -3.54
CA LEU A 306 -14.34 -12.46 -2.11
C LEU A 306 -14.51 -11.22 -1.20
N LEU A 307 -13.97 -10.06 -1.57
CA LEU A 307 -14.21 -8.81 -0.85
C LEU A 307 -15.69 -8.41 -0.92
N THR A 308 -16.36 -8.60 -2.07
CA THR A 308 -17.81 -8.40 -2.21
C THR A 308 -18.61 -9.40 -1.38
N ASP A 309 -18.35 -10.70 -1.57
CA ASP A 309 -19.12 -11.79 -0.97
C ASP A 309 -19.04 -11.73 0.56
N HIS A 310 -17.89 -11.33 1.09
CA HIS A 310 -17.68 -11.10 2.51
C HIS A 310 -17.90 -9.64 2.93
N GLU A 311 -18.37 -8.73 2.08
CA GLU A 311 -18.51 -7.28 2.33
C GLU A 311 -17.39 -6.72 3.22
N LEU A 312 -16.14 -6.91 2.77
CA LEU A 312 -14.92 -6.50 3.46
C LEU A 312 -14.12 -5.53 2.59
N THR A 313 -13.37 -4.64 3.24
CA THR A 313 -12.27 -3.89 2.62
C THR A 313 -10.93 -4.37 3.16
N PHE A 314 -9.84 -4.13 2.43
CA PHE A 314 -8.51 -4.44 2.93
C PHE A 314 -8.18 -3.65 4.20
N TRP A 315 -8.68 -2.40 4.30
CA TRP A 315 -8.54 -1.61 5.52
C TRP A 315 -9.16 -2.34 6.73
N GLN A 316 -10.40 -2.85 6.61
CA GLN A 316 -11.06 -3.62 7.68
C GLN A 316 -10.28 -4.89 8.02
N ILE A 317 -9.86 -5.65 7.01
CA ILE A 317 -9.07 -6.88 7.17
C ILE A 317 -7.79 -6.58 7.96
N PHE A 318 -7.00 -5.59 7.53
CA PHE A 318 -5.72 -5.27 8.17
C PHE A 318 -5.90 -4.67 9.56
N ASN A 319 -6.95 -3.89 9.80
CA ASN A 319 -7.25 -3.39 11.14
C ASN A 319 -7.51 -4.52 12.15
N ILE A 320 -7.97 -5.69 11.68
CA ILE A 320 -8.20 -6.87 12.53
C ILE A 320 -6.93 -7.72 12.68
N ILE A 321 -6.21 -8.01 11.58
CA ILE A 321 -5.15 -9.03 11.58
C ILE A 321 -3.71 -8.51 11.75
N THR A 322 -3.51 -7.19 11.86
CA THR A 322 -2.14 -6.61 11.91
C THR A 322 -1.73 -6.03 13.27
N ASN A 323 -2.54 -6.24 14.31
CA ASN A 323 -2.31 -5.73 15.67
C ASN A 323 -1.10 -6.42 16.33
N VAL A 324 0.03 -5.73 16.39
CA VAL A 324 1.29 -6.28 16.90
C VAL A 324 1.38 -6.23 18.41
N LYS A 325 0.94 -5.11 18.99
CA LYS A 325 1.01 -4.81 20.42
C LYS A 325 -0.20 -4.01 20.84
N VAL A 326 -0.70 -4.26 22.05
CA VAL A 326 -1.80 -3.50 22.66
C VAL A 326 -1.23 -2.55 23.72
N ILE A 327 -1.55 -1.25 23.60
CA ILE A 327 -1.13 -0.20 24.52
C ILE A 327 -2.39 0.54 24.98
N GLY A 328 -2.86 0.22 26.18
CA GLY A 328 -4.14 0.74 26.69
C GLY A 328 -5.30 0.38 25.76
N LYS A 329 -6.03 1.40 25.28
CA LYS A 329 -7.15 1.28 24.32
C LYS A 329 -6.71 1.36 22.84
N ASN A 330 -5.41 1.32 22.56
CA ASN A 330 -4.86 1.41 21.21
C ASN A 330 -4.08 0.14 20.85
N ALA A 331 -3.93 -0.11 19.55
CA ALA A 331 -3.02 -1.12 19.03
C ALA A 331 -1.98 -0.51 18.09
N GLU A 332 -0.79 -1.08 18.14
CA GLU A 332 0.29 -0.79 17.22
C GLU A 332 0.20 -1.74 16.03
N THR A 333 0.18 -1.18 14.81
CA THR A 333 0.28 -1.94 13.56
C THR A 333 1.51 -1.47 12.79
N THR A 334 2.09 -2.34 11.96
CA THR A 334 3.27 -1.98 11.15
C THR A 334 3.01 -2.22 9.68
N LEU A 335 3.59 -1.37 8.81
CA LEU A 335 3.52 -1.55 7.35
C LEU A 335 4.05 -2.92 6.92
N LYS A 336 5.13 -3.40 7.56
CA LYS A 336 5.71 -4.71 7.29
C LYS A 336 4.70 -5.84 7.48
N GLU A 337 3.91 -5.81 8.57
CA GLU A 337 2.86 -6.83 8.79
C GLU A 337 1.72 -6.69 7.78
N LYS A 338 1.25 -5.47 7.49
CA LYS A 338 0.22 -5.23 6.46
C LYS A 338 0.64 -5.84 5.12
N LEU A 339 1.87 -5.55 4.66
CA LEU A 339 2.42 -6.06 3.41
C LEU A 339 2.62 -7.58 3.41
N ARG A 340 3.01 -8.18 4.56
CA ARG A 340 3.13 -9.64 4.67
C ARG A 340 1.79 -10.34 4.47
N PHE A 341 0.71 -9.82 5.09
CA PHE A 341 -0.63 -10.37 4.91
C PHE A 341 -1.17 -10.09 3.51
N LEU A 342 -0.90 -8.92 2.95
CA LEU A 342 -1.26 -8.58 1.57
C LEU A 342 -0.63 -9.56 0.58
N ASP A 343 0.68 -9.81 0.67
CA ASP A 343 1.40 -10.79 -0.14
C ASP A 343 0.80 -12.19 -0.02
N ALA A 344 0.47 -12.62 1.21
CA ALA A 344 -0.17 -13.89 1.44
C ALA A 344 -1.56 -13.98 0.77
N ILE A 345 -2.36 -12.91 0.83
CA ILE A 345 -3.67 -12.83 0.18
C ILE A 345 -3.51 -12.84 -1.35
N PHE A 346 -2.57 -12.10 -1.92
CA PHE A 346 -2.40 -12.08 -3.38
C PHE A 346 -1.77 -13.33 -3.96
N HIS A 347 -1.10 -14.17 -3.16
CA HIS A 347 -0.57 -15.46 -3.60
C HIS A 347 -1.33 -16.69 -3.08
N GLY A 348 -2.28 -16.51 -2.16
CA GLY A 348 -2.89 -17.63 -1.44
C GLY A 348 -1.91 -18.40 -0.56
N LYS A 349 -0.84 -17.75 -0.08
CA LYS A 349 0.17 -18.39 0.78
C LYS A 349 -0.43 -18.70 2.14
N LYS A 350 -0.03 -19.83 2.72
CA LYS A 350 -0.45 -20.24 4.06
C LYS A 350 0.04 -19.23 5.10
N ILE A 351 -0.88 -18.80 5.95
CA ILE A 351 -0.61 -17.97 7.12
C ILE A 351 -0.53 -18.89 8.33
N ASP A 352 0.44 -18.63 9.20
CA ASP A 352 0.52 -19.33 10.49
C ASP A 352 -0.76 -19.07 11.31
N ARG A 353 -1.46 -20.17 11.65
CA ARG A 353 -2.75 -20.12 12.33
C ARG A 353 -2.65 -19.48 13.72
N ASN A 354 -1.58 -19.78 14.45
CA ASN A 354 -1.36 -19.22 15.80
C ASN A 354 -1.14 -17.71 15.71
N LEU A 355 -0.39 -17.27 14.70
CA LEU A 355 -0.17 -15.85 14.43
C LEU A 355 -1.48 -15.13 14.10
N PHE A 356 -2.37 -15.73 13.29
CA PHE A 356 -3.70 -15.16 13.07
C PHE A 356 -4.45 -14.96 14.40
N PHE A 357 -4.58 -16.01 15.21
CA PHE A 357 -5.34 -15.92 16.47
C PHE A 357 -4.73 -14.94 17.47
N LYS A 358 -3.41 -14.91 17.57
CA LYS A 358 -2.68 -13.91 18.37
C LYS A 358 -3.04 -12.48 17.97
N ARG A 359 -3.11 -12.19 16.66
CA ARG A 359 -3.43 -10.85 16.14
C ARG A 359 -4.88 -10.46 16.38
N VAL A 360 -5.83 -11.36 16.12
CA VAL A 360 -7.26 -11.06 16.33
C VAL A 360 -7.63 -11.00 17.82
N MET A 361 -6.91 -11.71 18.70
CA MET A 361 -7.07 -11.55 20.15
C MET A 361 -6.51 -10.22 20.67
N ALA A 362 -5.45 -9.70 20.06
CA ALA A 362 -5.00 -8.34 20.33
C ALA A 362 -6.05 -7.30 19.89
N TYR A 363 -6.67 -7.49 18.72
CA TYR A 363 -7.79 -6.65 18.26
C TYR A 363 -8.99 -6.71 19.23
N TYR A 364 -9.42 -7.91 19.59
CA TYR A 364 -10.53 -8.12 20.52
C TYR A 364 -10.25 -7.48 21.88
N LYS A 365 -9.01 -7.61 22.40
CA LYS A 365 -8.58 -6.94 23.65
C LYS A 365 -8.76 -5.43 23.60
N VAL A 366 -8.37 -4.78 22.50
CA VAL A 366 -8.55 -3.34 22.31
C VAL A 366 -10.02 -2.95 22.35
N LYS A 367 -10.85 -3.66 21.57
CA LYS A 367 -12.30 -3.42 21.54
C LYS A 367 -12.97 -3.65 22.88
N TYR A 368 -12.53 -4.66 23.63
CA TYR A 368 -12.99 -4.89 24.99
C TYR A 368 -12.64 -3.72 25.91
N LEU A 369 -11.39 -3.25 25.90
CA LEU A 369 -10.93 -2.14 26.75
C LEU A 369 -11.61 -0.80 26.41
N ALA A 370 -12.07 -0.64 25.17
CA ALA A 370 -12.89 0.48 24.71
C ALA A 370 -14.39 0.32 25.03
N ASP A 371 -14.81 -0.82 25.58
CA ASP A 371 -16.22 -1.20 25.80
C ASP A 371 -17.06 -1.33 24.51
N GLU A 372 -16.41 -1.56 23.37
CA GLU A 372 -17.03 -1.71 22.04
C GLU A 372 -17.37 -3.18 21.69
N HIS A 373 -17.14 -4.12 22.61
CA HIS A 373 -17.29 -5.57 22.36
C HIS A 373 -18.72 -6.09 22.52
N ARG A 374 -19.56 -5.43 23.32
CA ARG A 374 -20.84 -5.95 23.88
C ARG A 374 -21.97 -6.27 22.88
N LYS A 375 -21.70 -6.37 21.58
CA LYS A 375 -22.72 -6.57 20.54
C LYS A 375 -22.39 -7.70 19.58
N TYR A 376 -21.58 -8.71 19.93
CA TYR A 376 -21.13 -9.83 19.06
C TYR A 376 -20.43 -9.42 17.74
N LEU A 377 -20.50 -8.15 17.33
CA LEU A 377 -20.01 -7.58 16.07
C LEU A 377 -18.50 -7.77 15.92
N VAL A 378 -17.76 -7.68 17.02
CA VAL A 378 -16.30 -7.86 17.01
C VAL A 378 -15.97 -9.29 16.60
N MET A 379 -16.60 -10.30 17.22
CA MET A 379 -16.40 -11.71 16.87
C MET A 379 -16.92 -12.04 15.48
N ARG A 380 -18.10 -11.52 15.10
CA ARG A 380 -18.62 -11.66 13.73
C ARG A 380 -17.63 -11.12 12.69
N SER A 381 -17.02 -9.96 12.95
CA SER A 381 -16.02 -9.37 12.05
C SER A 381 -14.74 -10.22 11.97
N ILE A 382 -14.25 -10.73 13.10
CA ILE A 382 -13.10 -11.65 13.13
C ILE A 382 -13.40 -12.91 12.29
N ASN A 383 -14.60 -13.49 12.44
CA ASN A 383 -14.99 -14.70 11.73
C ASN A 383 -15.16 -14.45 10.22
N LYS A 384 -15.69 -13.28 9.84
CA LYS A 384 -15.78 -12.83 8.44
C LYS A 384 -14.39 -12.76 7.80
N VAL A 385 -13.43 -12.12 8.48
CA VAL A 385 -12.04 -12.05 8.00
C VAL A 385 -11.37 -13.42 7.98
N TYR A 386 -11.61 -14.27 8.98
CA TYR A 386 -11.09 -15.63 8.99
C TYR A 386 -11.57 -16.43 7.77
N ASN A 387 -12.86 -16.39 7.46
CA ASN A 387 -13.42 -17.08 6.29
C ASN A 387 -12.91 -16.51 4.98
N PHE A 388 -12.82 -15.18 4.85
CA PHE A 388 -12.19 -14.55 3.69
C PHE A 388 -10.77 -15.10 3.46
N LEU A 389 -9.98 -15.24 4.53
CA LEU A 389 -8.63 -15.82 4.45
C LEU A 389 -8.64 -17.32 4.11
N VAL A 390 -9.65 -18.08 4.57
CA VAL A 390 -9.84 -19.49 4.17
C VAL A 390 -10.15 -19.59 2.67
N ASP A 391 -11.07 -18.77 2.16
CA ASP A 391 -11.47 -18.80 0.75
C ASP A 391 -10.36 -18.27 -0.19
N CYS A 392 -9.54 -17.36 0.32
CA CYS A 392 -8.28 -16.97 -0.29
C CYS A 392 -7.27 -18.14 -0.33
N GLY A 393 -7.44 -19.18 0.47
CA GLY A 393 -6.53 -20.32 0.59
C GLY A 393 -5.40 -20.10 1.62
N CYS A 394 -5.42 -19.00 2.35
CA CYS A 394 -4.40 -18.61 3.31
C CYS A 394 -4.56 -19.32 4.66
N LEU A 395 -5.79 -19.62 5.06
CA LEU A 395 -6.14 -20.44 6.22
C LEU A 395 -6.94 -21.67 5.77
N ASN A 396 -7.25 -22.57 6.71
CA ASN A 396 -8.00 -23.79 6.46
C ASN A 396 -9.18 -23.88 7.42
N LYS A 397 -10.18 -24.71 7.09
CA LYS A 397 -11.35 -25.03 7.94
C LYS A 397 -12.15 -23.76 8.23
N GLY A 398 -12.98 -23.33 7.28
CA GLY A 398 -13.87 -22.18 7.43
C GLY A 398 -15.04 -22.48 8.37
N VAL A 399 -15.79 -21.43 8.73
CA VAL A 399 -17.03 -21.51 9.49
C VAL A 399 -18.15 -20.89 8.64
N LYS A 400 -19.30 -21.53 8.53
CA LYS A 400 -20.48 -20.95 7.88
C LYS A 400 -20.94 -19.70 8.63
N GLN A 401 -21.27 -18.65 7.90
CA GLN A 401 -21.83 -17.42 8.47
C GLN A 401 -23.34 -17.47 8.32
N MET A 402 -24.02 -17.90 9.38
CA MET A 402 -25.47 -17.89 9.52
C MET A 402 -25.77 -17.68 11.00
N ASP A 403 -26.95 -17.18 11.34
CA ASP A 403 -27.34 -17.18 12.75
C ASP A 403 -27.94 -18.55 13.10
N TYR A 404 -27.29 -19.19 14.07
CA TYR A 404 -27.58 -20.53 14.58
C TYR A 404 -28.62 -20.44 15.69
N LYS A 405 -29.38 -21.50 15.92
CA LYS A 405 -30.32 -21.66 17.04
C LYS A 405 -29.61 -21.87 18.37
N ASP A 406 -28.52 -22.64 18.36
CA ASP A 406 -27.71 -22.94 19.53
C ASP A 406 -26.28 -23.33 19.13
N TYR A 407 -25.46 -23.65 20.14
CA TYR A 407 -24.08 -24.07 19.90
C TYR A 407 -23.98 -25.50 19.34
N HIS A 408 -25.00 -26.35 19.49
CA HIS A 408 -25.02 -27.68 18.87
C HIS A 408 -25.18 -27.57 17.36
N GLU A 409 -26.11 -26.74 16.87
CA GLU A 409 -26.26 -26.44 15.44
C GLU A 409 -24.99 -25.81 14.88
N LEU A 410 -24.36 -24.87 15.62
CA LEU A 410 -23.06 -24.31 15.24
C LEU A 410 -22.01 -25.40 15.01
N PHE A 411 -21.89 -26.36 15.92
CA PHE A 411 -20.90 -27.44 15.80
C PHE A 411 -21.24 -28.40 14.66
N LEU A 412 -22.51 -28.80 14.54
CA LEU A 412 -23.00 -29.72 13.50
C LEU A 412 -22.86 -29.13 12.09
N ALA A 413 -23.10 -27.82 11.94
CA ALA A 413 -22.95 -27.15 10.66
C ALA A 413 -21.49 -26.93 10.25
N ASN A 414 -20.56 -26.96 11.21
CA ASN A 414 -19.13 -26.64 11.03
C ASN A 414 -18.18 -27.74 11.55
N PRO A 415 -18.35 -29.00 11.12
CA PRO A 415 -17.60 -30.13 11.67
C PRO A 415 -16.10 -30.04 11.38
N GLN A 416 -15.73 -29.40 10.26
CA GLN A 416 -14.31 -29.20 9.91
C GLN A 416 -13.62 -28.18 10.82
N TYR A 417 -14.34 -27.17 11.31
CA TYR A 417 -13.77 -26.18 12.22
C TYR A 417 -13.74 -26.70 13.65
N PHE A 418 -14.86 -27.26 14.13
CA PHE A 418 -15.00 -27.88 15.46
C PHE A 418 -14.63 -29.36 15.42
N ASP A 419 -13.44 -29.63 14.86
CA ASP A 419 -12.89 -30.97 14.64
C ASP A 419 -12.22 -31.59 15.87
N SER A 420 -12.20 -30.87 17.00
CA SER A 420 -11.71 -31.38 18.27
C SER A 420 -12.63 -31.00 19.42
N ASP A 421 -12.68 -31.87 20.42
CA ASP A 421 -13.48 -31.66 21.62
C ASP A 421 -12.95 -30.49 22.45
N GLU A 422 -11.63 -30.26 22.44
CA GLU A 422 -11.01 -29.10 23.10
C GLU A 422 -11.59 -27.77 22.58
N LYS A 423 -11.88 -27.67 21.28
CA LYS A 423 -12.49 -26.45 20.72
C LYS A 423 -13.92 -26.24 21.20
N LYS A 424 -14.71 -27.32 21.22
CA LYS A 424 -16.09 -27.30 21.70
C LYS A 424 -16.13 -26.94 23.19
N ALA A 425 -15.25 -27.54 24.00
CA ALA A 425 -15.13 -27.28 25.43
C ALA A 425 -14.88 -25.80 25.73
N TRP A 426 -13.87 -25.18 25.09
CA TRP A 426 -13.57 -23.77 25.29
C TRP A 426 -14.72 -22.85 24.86
N PHE A 427 -15.37 -23.14 23.75
CA PHE A 427 -16.53 -22.38 23.29
C PHE A 427 -17.69 -22.44 24.29
N ILE A 428 -18.07 -23.65 24.73
CA ILE A 428 -19.16 -23.83 25.71
C ILE A 428 -18.81 -23.15 27.03
N LEU A 429 -17.57 -23.25 27.50
CA LEU A 429 -17.15 -22.58 28.73
C LEU A 429 -17.30 -21.05 28.64
N GLY A 430 -17.07 -20.47 27.46
CA GLY A 430 -17.38 -19.07 27.17
C GLY A 430 -18.88 -18.74 27.29
N ARG A 431 -19.75 -19.61 26.77
CA ARG A 431 -21.22 -19.48 26.93
C ARG A 431 -21.63 -19.51 28.41
N VAL A 432 -21.06 -20.43 29.17
CA VAL A 432 -21.30 -20.55 30.61
C VAL A 432 -20.87 -19.28 31.34
N PHE A 433 -19.71 -18.73 30.97
CA PHE A 433 -19.22 -17.47 31.54
C PHE A 433 -20.21 -16.32 31.30
N ASP A 434 -20.68 -16.14 30.08
CA ASP A 434 -21.65 -15.09 29.74
C ASP A 434 -22.98 -15.28 30.48
N TYR A 435 -23.50 -16.51 30.51
CA TYR A 435 -24.74 -16.84 31.22
C TYR A 435 -24.68 -16.47 32.71
N ILE A 436 -23.59 -16.83 33.40
CA ILE A 436 -23.40 -16.44 34.81
C ILE A 436 -23.29 -14.93 34.94
N ASN A 437 -22.53 -14.28 34.07
CA ASN A 437 -22.32 -12.84 34.10
C ASN A 437 -23.65 -12.07 33.93
N TYR A 438 -24.53 -12.52 33.01
CA TYR A 438 -25.87 -11.98 32.81
C TYR A 438 -26.72 -12.10 34.08
N ASN A 439 -26.78 -13.29 34.68
CA ASN A 439 -27.55 -13.53 35.91
C ASN A 439 -27.01 -12.70 37.08
N MET A 440 -25.69 -12.62 37.25
CA MET A 440 -25.04 -11.78 38.27
C MET A 440 -25.42 -10.29 38.13
N LYS A 441 -25.53 -9.76 36.90
CA LYS A 441 -25.98 -8.39 36.65
C LYS A 441 -27.45 -8.17 37.02
N GLY A 442 -28.28 -9.19 36.85
CA GLY A 442 -29.67 -9.20 37.35
C GLY A 442 -29.73 -9.00 38.87
N TYR A 443 -28.84 -9.66 39.62
CA TYR A 443 -28.72 -9.51 41.08
C TYR A 443 -28.07 -8.18 41.52
N SER A 444 -27.14 -7.63 40.74
CA SER A 444 -26.33 -6.46 41.13
C SER A 444 -26.92 -5.09 40.74
N LYS A 445 -28.12 -5.02 40.14
CA LYS A 445 -28.82 -3.74 39.92
C LYS A 445 -29.08 -2.95 41.21
N SER A 446 -28.95 -3.59 42.38
CA SER A 446 -29.01 -2.97 43.71
C SER A 446 -27.69 -2.33 44.19
N GLU A 447 -26.53 -2.59 43.57
CA GLU A 447 -25.20 -2.19 44.10
C GLU A 447 -24.39 -1.23 43.20
N GLY A 448 -24.98 -0.63 42.16
CA GLY A 448 -24.38 0.52 41.45
C GLY A 448 -23.08 0.25 40.66
N SER A 449 -22.75 -1.01 40.37
CA SER A 449 -21.54 -1.40 39.62
C SER A 449 -21.88 -2.08 38.29
N ASP A 450 -21.59 -1.42 37.16
CA ASP A 450 -21.86 -1.93 35.80
C ASP A 450 -21.08 -3.20 35.41
N LYS A 451 -20.01 -3.52 36.13
CA LYS A 451 -19.15 -4.70 35.88
C LYS A 451 -19.21 -5.71 37.03
N THR A 452 -19.38 -6.98 36.70
CA THR A 452 -19.39 -8.05 37.70
C THR A 452 -17.99 -8.35 38.23
N SER A 453 -17.91 -9.08 39.36
CA SER A 453 -16.63 -9.57 39.87
C SER A 453 -15.88 -10.52 38.91
N LEU A 454 -16.58 -11.12 37.94
CA LEU A 454 -15.96 -11.90 36.86
C LEU A 454 -15.30 -10.99 35.82
N GLU A 455 -15.98 -9.92 35.41
CA GLU A 455 -15.46 -8.96 34.42
C GLU A 455 -14.31 -8.10 34.97
N LYS A 456 -14.29 -7.85 36.29
CA LYS A 456 -13.22 -7.10 36.97
C LYS A 456 -11.90 -7.86 37.03
N LYS A 457 -11.91 -9.20 37.03
CA LYS A 457 -10.71 -10.06 37.04
C LYS A 457 -10.27 -10.37 35.60
N PHE A 458 -9.74 -9.36 34.90
CA PHE A 458 -9.51 -9.44 33.46
C PHE A 458 -8.52 -10.54 33.03
N PHE A 459 -8.92 -11.37 32.05
CA PHE A 459 -8.27 -12.66 31.76
C PHE A 459 -7.23 -12.69 30.64
N PHE A 460 -6.96 -11.58 29.95
CA PHE A 460 -6.05 -11.60 28.79
C PHE A 460 -4.59 -11.98 29.11
N ALA A 461 -4.19 -11.91 30.39
CA ALA A 461 -2.86 -12.33 30.86
C ALA A 461 -2.75 -13.85 31.08
N ARG A 462 -3.87 -14.59 31.17
CA ARG A 462 -3.86 -16.04 31.33
C ARG A 462 -3.45 -16.75 30.05
N LYS A 463 -3.06 -18.01 30.14
CA LYS A 463 -2.59 -18.79 29.00
C LYS A 463 -3.74 -19.47 28.27
N PHE A 464 -4.81 -19.84 28.97
CA PHE A 464 -5.90 -20.67 28.44
C PHE A 464 -5.40 -22.07 28.09
N ASP A 465 -4.63 -22.65 29.02
CA ASP A 465 -4.30 -24.06 29.04
C ASP A 465 -5.32 -24.87 29.86
N TYR A 466 -5.08 -26.17 30.00
CA TYR A 466 -5.94 -27.05 30.79
C TYR A 466 -6.10 -26.61 32.26
N GLN A 467 -5.04 -26.08 32.89
CA GLN A 467 -5.11 -25.60 34.27
C GLN A 467 -6.00 -24.37 34.38
N ASP A 468 -5.89 -23.45 33.43
CA ASP A 468 -6.80 -22.31 33.32
C ASP A 468 -8.25 -22.76 33.07
N PHE A 469 -8.48 -23.81 32.27
CA PHE A 469 -9.82 -24.37 32.06
C PHE A 469 -10.45 -24.85 33.37
N ILE A 470 -9.73 -25.69 34.13
CA ILE A 470 -10.21 -26.20 35.43
C ILE A 470 -10.45 -25.04 36.41
N TYR A 471 -9.54 -24.07 36.45
CA TYR A 471 -9.70 -22.87 37.27
C TYR A 471 -10.99 -22.11 36.92
N PHE A 472 -11.28 -21.93 35.62
CA PHE A 472 -12.49 -21.26 35.17
C PHE A 472 -13.75 -22.04 35.51
N CYS A 473 -13.77 -23.36 35.32
CA CYS A 473 -14.90 -24.19 35.72
C CYS A 473 -15.23 -24.02 37.20
N ASN A 474 -14.23 -24.17 38.09
CA ASN A 474 -14.43 -24.04 39.53
C ASN A 474 -14.91 -22.63 39.91
N LEU A 475 -14.29 -21.60 39.32
CA LEU A 475 -14.70 -20.21 39.53
C LEU A 475 -16.16 -19.96 39.13
N LEU A 476 -16.60 -20.53 38.01
CA LEU A 476 -17.97 -20.37 37.51
C LEU A 476 -18.96 -21.15 38.39
N GLU A 477 -18.62 -22.36 38.84
CA GLU A 477 -19.45 -23.13 39.78
C GLU A 477 -19.62 -22.42 41.13
N ASP A 478 -18.54 -21.90 41.70
CA ASP A 478 -18.57 -21.12 42.94
C ASP A 478 -19.49 -19.89 42.81
N LYS A 479 -19.46 -19.22 41.65
CA LYS A 479 -20.34 -18.08 41.37
C LYS A 479 -21.78 -18.53 41.19
N ALA A 480 -22.02 -19.62 40.46
CA ALA A 480 -23.36 -20.15 40.29
C ALA A 480 -24.00 -20.49 41.64
N ILE A 481 -23.26 -21.15 42.55
CA ILE A 481 -23.72 -21.43 43.92
C ILE A 481 -24.00 -20.13 44.68
N LYS A 482 -23.05 -19.17 44.68
CA LYS A 482 -23.18 -17.91 45.40
C LYS A 482 -24.41 -17.09 44.97
N TYR A 483 -24.75 -17.09 43.68
CA TYR A 483 -25.87 -16.33 43.14
C TYR A 483 -27.11 -17.20 42.87
N ASN A 484 -27.15 -18.42 43.41
CA ASN A 484 -28.26 -19.38 43.29
C ASN A 484 -28.70 -19.68 41.84
N ILE A 485 -27.75 -19.73 40.91
CA ILE A 485 -27.99 -20.05 39.49
C ILE A 485 -28.00 -21.58 39.34
N THR A 486 -29.18 -22.19 39.50
CA THR A 486 -29.32 -23.66 39.56
C THR A 486 -29.99 -24.29 38.34
N THR A 487 -30.18 -23.51 37.26
CA THR A 487 -30.90 -23.97 36.07
C THR A 487 -30.26 -25.21 35.43
N ASN A 488 -31.10 -26.13 34.94
CA ASN A 488 -30.62 -27.31 34.20
C ASN A 488 -29.79 -26.90 32.98
N TYR A 489 -30.14 -25.78 32.36
CA TYR A 489 -29.39 -25.19 31.25
C TYR A 489 -27.92 -24.92 31.61
N PHE A 490 -27.65 -24.27 32.73
CA PHE A 490 -26.27 -24.06 33.22
C PHE A 490 -25.54 -25.38 33.51
N LYS A 491 -26.19 -26.29 34.24
CA LYS A 491 -25.61 -27.59 34.62
C LYS A 491 -25.23 -28.43 33.41
N ASN A 492 -26.09 -28.46 32.39
CA ASN A 492 -25.83 -29.20 31.16
C ASN A 492 -24.63 -28.62 30.42
N MET A 493 -24.58 -27.31 30.19
CA MET A 493 -23.46 -26.67 29.49
C MET A 493 -22.11 -26.91 30.20
N ILE A 494 -22.04 -26.74 31.53
CA ILE A 494 -20.77 -26.91 32.24
C ILE A 494 -20.32 -28.38 32.28
N THR A 495 -21.26 -29.33 32.41
CA THR A 495 -20.95 -30.76 32.33
C THR A 495 -20.50 -31.15 30.93
N GLU A 496 -21.17 -30.68 29.88
CA GLU A 496 -20.74 -30.90 28.49
C GLU A 496 -19.35 -30.35 28.23
N ALA A 497 -19.05 -29.13 28.68
CA ALA A 497 -17.73 -28.53 28.55
C ALA A 497 -16.64 -29.40 29.22
N LYS A 498 -16.91 -29.90 30.44
CA LYS A 498 -16.00 -30.80 31.18
C LYS A 498 -15.81 -32.14 30.44
N LEU A 499 -16.89 -32.73 29.92
CA LEU A 499 -16.83 -33.99 29.16
C LEU A 499 -16.00 -33.84 27.89
N TYR A 500 -16.22 -32.78 27.11
CA TYR A 500 -15.40 -32.48 25.94
C TYR A 500 -13.93 -32.25 26.30
N MET A 501 -13.65 -31.52 27.39
CA MET A 501 -12.27 -31.28 27.81
C MET A 501 -11.58 -32.55 28.31
N ALA A 502 -12.30 -33.47 28.97
CA ALA A 502 -11.77 -34.77 29.40
C ALA A 502 -11.30 -35.64 28.22
N ASN A 503 -11.93 -35.48 27.05
CA ASN A 503 -11.56 -36.18 25.81
C ASN A 503 -10.55 -35.39 24.95
N SER A 504 -10.00 -34.29 25.48
CA SER A 504 -9.08 -33.45 24.73
C SER A 504 -7.72 -34.13 24.49
N LYS A 505 -7.07 -33.74 23.39
CA LYS A 505 -5.70 -34.16 23.08
C LYS A 505 -4.65 -33.10 23.46
N ASN A 506 -5.07 -31.98 24.06
CA ASN A 506 -4.24 -30.83 24.43
C ASN A 506 -3.35 -30.31 23.28
N GLN A 507 -3.95 -30.12 22.10
CA GLN A 507 -3.23 -29.69 20.89
C GLN A 507 -3.62 -28.29 20.41
N LEU A 508 -4.63 -27.67 21.05
CA LEU A 508 -5.08 -26.33 20.69
C LEU A 508 -4.08 -25.28 21.18
N SER A 509 -3.81 -24.27 20.35
CA SER A 509 -2.95 -23.18 20.80
C SER A 509 -3.68 -22.26 21.77
N PHE A 510 -2.93 -21.66 22.69
CA PHE A 510 -3.42 -20.72 23.69
C PHE A 510 -4.23 -19.56 23.11
N ASP A 511 -3.78 -18.99 21.99
CA ASP A 511 -4.49 -17.88 21.36
C ASP A 511 -5.78 -18.32 20.65
N GLU A 512 -5.82 -19.55 20.10
CA GLU A 512 -7.05 -20.12 19.53
C GLU A 512 -8.06 -20.51 20.64
N ALA A 513 -7.59 -21.09 21.75
CA ALA A 513 -8.41 -21.37 22.92
C ALA A 513 -9.06 -20.11 23.49
N LYS A 514 -8.29 -19.02 23.63
CA LYS A 514 -8.79 -17.69 24.00
C LYS A 514 -9.87 -17.22 23.05
N TYR A 515 -9.59 -17.30 21.74
CA TYR A 515 -10.55 -16.89 20.72
C TYR A 515 -11.86 -17.66 20.85
N LEU A 516 -11.83 -18.98 21.05
CA LEU A 516 -13.04 -19.79 21.19
C LEU A 516 -13.84 -19.45 22.44
N PHE A 517 -13.16 -19.25 23.56
CA PHE A 517 -13.81 -18.82 24.80
C PHE A 517 -14.51 -17.47 24.62
N PHE A 518 -13.83 -16.48 24.03
CA PHE A 518 -14.44 -15.17 23.79
C PHE A 518 -15.51 -15.19 22.70
N TRP A 519 -15.39 -16.06 21.70
CA TRP A 519 -16.46 -16.30 20.74
C TRP A 519 -17.67 -16.94 21.42
N GLY A 520 -17.45 -17.84 22.38
CA GLY A 520 -18.49 -18.34 23.27
C GLY A 520 -19.20 -17.19 23.99
N ILE A 521 -18.46 -16.31 24.67
CA ILE A 521 -19.03 -15.16 25.39
C ILE A 521 -19.86 -14.27 24.47
N ASP A 522 -19.29 -13.85 23.35
CA ASP A 522 -19.89 -12.87 22.43
C ASP A 522 -20.68 -13.53 21.29
N SER A 523 -21.22 -14.74 21.48
CA SER A 523 -22.02 -15.41 20.44
C SER A 523 -23.49 -15.01 20.53
N TYR A 524 -24.09 -14.80 19.36
CA TYR A 524 -25.52 -14.58 19.21
C TYR A 524 -26.18 -15.82 18.59
N PHE A 525 -27.24 -16.29 19.22
CA PHE A 525 -28.09 -17.36 18.71
C PHE A 525 -29.52 -16.83 18.51
N LYS A 526 -30.18 -17.27 17.43
CA LYS A 526 -31.56 -16.87 17.12
C LYS A 526 -32.48 -17.36 18.23
N LYS A 527 -33.37 -16.49 18.71
CA LYS A 527 -34.52 -16.94 19.51
C LYS A 527 -35.43 -17.79 18.62
N SER A 528 -35.89 -18.94 19.10
CA SER A 528 -36.93 -19.72 18.42
C SER A 528 -38.27 -18.95 18.47
N GLU A 529 -39.23 -19.28 17.61
CA GLU A 529 -40.59 -18.71 17.71
C GLU A 529 -41.29 -19.19 18.99
N GLU A 530 -41.01 -20.41 19.44
CA GLU A 530 -41.51 -20.96 20.72
C GLU A 530 -40.99 -20.19 21.95
N ASP A 531 -39.75 -19.65 21.89
CA ASP A 531 -39.19 -18.81 22.97
C ASP A 531 -39.79 -17.40 23.03
N LYS A 532 -40.46 -16.94 21.96
CA LYS A 532 -41.13 -15.63 21.95
C LYS A 532 -42.53 -15.70 22.55
N GLU A 533 -43.23 -16.82 22.39
CA GLU A 533 -44.57 -17.04 22.96
C GLU A 533 -44.54 -17.32 24.47
N MET A 534 -43.39 -17.70 25.05
CA MET A 534 -43.25 -17.88 26.50
C MET A 534 -42.88 -16.60 27.28
N GLU A 535 -42.56 -15.51 26.58
CA GLU A 535 -42.22 -14.20 27.18
C GLU A 535 -43.34 -13.14 27.05
N GLU A 536 -44.44 -13.45 26.35
CA GLU A 536 -45.73 -12.71 26.37
C GLU A 536 -46.72 -13.37 27.34
#